data_AF-A0A7T5E2L4-F1
#
_entry.id   AF-A0A7T5E2L4-F1
#
_cell.length_a   1.000
_cell.length_b   1.000
_cell.length_c   1.000
_cell.angle_alpha   90.00
_cell.angle_beta   90.00
_cell.angle_gamma   90.00
#
_symmetry.space_group_name_H-M   'P 1'
#
loop_
_entity.id
_entity.type
_entity.pdbx_description
1 polymer ?
#
loop_
_entity_poly.entity_id
_entity_poly.type
_entity_poly.pdbx_seq_one_letter_code
_entity_poly.pdbx_strand_id
1 'polypeptide(L)'
;MLVFWILLLLLGLFTFSSVQQSVGTITRTPVWLLWLVMMMPALVLAGWAITQGPEKPLPIGILLGLFVLCPLLYWGLVQWGRKPTMDPSAPAEAALPKVAPPSAKPPLRPIDKEEETALQGCFPWSVYYLQTIEYLPQAMICRGQLRTSPTEAYDTVRENVRRQFGDRFLVIFQEGMQGKPVFALVPNPQAQTQARAKALTRPGLALGLLGVTLMTTTMAGARLMGLTEAQRQADPSLLWQGLPYALALLAILGCHEMGHYLTARRYRMEATLPYFIPIPFFLGTFGAFIQLRSPVPHRRALFDVGIAGPLAGLVVTVPLLLWGLAQSTVVPMPDSGSSLLSFEAINPTASVLLALMIKLTLGGQVGLEQAVHLHPVAIAGCLGLVVTALNLMPVGQLDGGHIVHAMYGQRTGALIGQVARFLVLALAFVHPELLVWAILLFLIPAVDQPALNDISELDSRRDLLGLVALALLVLIVLPLPGPLARLLF
;
A
#
# COMPACT_ATOMS: atom_id res chain seq x y z
N MET A 1 -13.16 14.93 22.73
CA MET A 1 -12.76 14.28 23.99
C MET A 1 -12.98 12.77 23.98
N LEU A 2 -14.21 12.24 23.81
CA LEU A 2 -14.46 10.79 23.77
C LEU A 2 -13.62 10.04 22.70
N VAL A 3 -13.56 10.58 21.48
CA VAL A 3 -12.79 10.01 20.37
C VAL A 3 -11.28 9.97 20.67
N PHE A 4 -10.74 11.00 21.32
CA PHE A 4 -9.32 11.05 21.71
C PHE A 4 -8.96 9.94 22.70
N TRP A 5 -9.83 9.68 23.69
CA TRP A 5 -9.63 8.61 24.66
C TRP A 5 -9.74 7.22 24.03
N ILE A 6 -10.68 7.04 23.09
CA ILE A 6 -10.81 5.79 22.32
C ILE A 6 -9.55 5.56 21.47
N LEU A 7 -9.06 6.60 20.79
CA LEU A 7 -7.83 6.51 19.98
C LEU A 7 -6.60 6.21 20.84
N LEU A 8 -6.47 6.84 22.02
CA LEU A 8 -5.37 6.57 22.96
C LEU A 8 -5.41 5.11 23.47
N LEU A 9 -6.60 4.59 23.74
CA LEU A 9 -6.79 3.21 24.20
C LEU A 9 -6.48 2.20 23.08
N LEU A 10 -6.94 2.47 21.85
CA LEU A 10 -6.62 1.64 20.68
C LEU A 10 -5.12 1.67 20.36
N LEU A 11 -4.50 2.85 20.43
CA LEU A 11 -3.06 3.03 20.26
C LEU A 11 -2.29 2.27 21.35
N GLY A 12 -2.74 2.32 22.61
CA GLY A 12 -2.16 1.59 23.73
C GLY A 12 -2.23 0.07 23.57
N LEU A 13 -3.38 -0.48 23.17
CA LEU A 13 -3.55 -1.92 22.91
C LEU A 13 -2.69 -2.38 21.72
N PHE A 14 -2.68 -1.60 20.64
CA PHE A 14 -1.92 -1.91 19.44
C PHE A 14 -0.41 -1.90 19.72
N THR A 15 0.10 -0.86 20.38
CA THR A 15 1.51 -0.74 20.75
C THR A 15 1.95 -1.86 21.69
N PHE A 16 1.11 -2.26 22.64
CA PHE A 16 1.40 -3.39 23.53
C PHE A 16 1.53 -4.71 22.76
N SER A 17 0.54 -5.01 21.90
CA SER A 17 0.58 -6.21 21.05
C SER A 17 1.78 -6.20 20.11
N SER A 18 2.11 -5.04 19.53
CA SER A 18 3.25 -4.89 18.63
C SER A 18 4.57 -5.17 19.34
N VAL A 19 4.81 -4.61 20.53
CA VAL A 19 6.06 -4.85 21.30
C VAL A 19 6.16 -6.30 21.77
N GLN A 20 5.03 -6.90 22.16
CA GLN A 20 4.98 -8.30 22.55
C GLN A 20 5.37 -9.25 21.40
N GLN A 21 4.89 -8.97 20.19
CA GLN A 21 5.18 -9.77 19.00
C GLN A 21 6.59 -9.55 18.45
N SER A 22 7.09 -8.30 18.46
CA SER A 22 8.36 -7.96 17.80
C SER A 22 9.59 -8.17 18.67
N VAL A 23 9.52 -7.86 19.98
CA VAL A 23 10.70 -7.84 20.87
C VAL A 23 10.61 -8.83 22.04
N GLY A 24 9.41 -9.33 22.36
CA GLY A 24 9.20 -10.28 23.47
C GLY A 24 10.03 -11.58 23.38
N THR A 25 10.44 -11.98 22.16
CA THR A 25 11.32 -13.13 21.94
C THR A 25 12.81 -12.80 22.07
N ILE A 26 13.19 -11.53 21.84
CA ILE A 26 14.57 -11.05 21.65
C ILE A 26 15.20 -10.58 22.97
N THR A 27 14.40 -10.05 23.90
CA THR A 27 14.90 -9.45 25.15
C THR A 27 14.32 -10.13 26.40
N ARG A 28 15.01 -9.97 27.52
CA ARG A 28 14.57 -10.32 28.88
C ARG A 28 13.91 -9.13 29.58
N THR A 29 13.95 -7.94 28.98
CA THR A 29 13.27 -6.77 29.52
C THR A 29 11.75 -6.98 29.49
N PRO A 30 11.04 -6.66 30.58
CA PRO A 30 9.60 -6.87 30.63
C PRO A 30 8.89 -6.02 29.59
N VAL A 31 7.98 -6.64 28.83
CA VAL A 31 7.24 -6.01 27.72
C VAL A 31 6.46 -4.78 28.17
N TRP A 32 5.89 -4.80 29.39
CA TRP A 32 5.15 -3.66 29.94
C TRP A 32 6.02 -2.41 30.12
N LEU A 33 7.32 -2.58 30.42
CA LEU A 33 8.25 -1.47 30.60
C LEU A 33 8.63 -0.85 29.25
N LEU A 34 8.90 -1.68 28.24
CA LEU A 34 9.16 -1.24 26.87
C LEU A 34 7.94 -0.53 26.27
N TRP A 35 6.75 -1.05 26.54
CA TRP A 35 5.49 -0.43 26.15
C TRP A 35 5.28 0.93 26.82
N LEU A 36 5.54 1.04 28.12
CA LEU A 36 5.40 2.28 28.87
C LEU A 36 6.29 3.38 28.26
N VAL A 37 7.56 3.07 28.01
CA VAL A 37 8.52 4.03 27.40
C VAL A 37 8.06 4.49 26.02
N MET A 38 7.47 3.61 25.22
CA MET A 38 6.95 3.94 23.89
C MET A 38 5.66 4.77 23.94
N MET A 39 4.83 4.56 24.98
CA MET A 39 3.59 5.30 25.21
C MET A 39 3.78 6.63 25.95
N MET A 40 4.95 6.88 26.54
CA MET A 40 5.23 8.11 27.31
C MET A 40 4.91 9.41 26.56
N PRO A 41 5.27 9.61 25.28
CA PRO A 41 4.91 10.83 24.56
C PRO A 41 3.39 11.04 24.48
N ALA A 42 2.63 9.97 24.22
CA ALA A 42 1.17 10.02 24.13
C ALA A 42 0.51 10.24 25.50
N LEU A 43 1.05 9.64 26.58
CA LEU A 43 0.57 9.82 27.94
C LEU A 43 0.84 11.24 28.46
N VAL A 44 2.02 11.81 28.17
CA VAL A 44 2.35 13.19 28.54
C VAL A 44 1.48 14.19 27.77
N LEU A 45 1.24 13.95 26.49
CA LEU A 45 0.30 14.75 25.69
C LEU A 45 -1.13 14.69 26.25
N ALA A 46 -1.61 13.50 26.64
CA ALA A 46 -2.92 13.33 27.25
C ALA A 46 -3.01 14.03 28.62
N GLY A 47 -1.99 13.90 29.47
CA GLY A 47 -1.93 14.59 30.76
C GLY A 47 -1.87 16.11 30.63
N TRP A 48 -1.13 16.62 29.64
CA TRP A 48 -1.08 18.04 29.34
C TRP A 48 -2.45 18.58 28.87
N ALA A 49 -3.12 17.84 27.97
CA ALA A 49 -4.44 18.19 27.49
C ALA A 49 -5.51 18.23 28.61
N ILE A 50 -5.38 17.39 29.65
CA ILE A 50 -6.27 17.40 30.82
C ILE A 50 -6.00 18.61 31.72
N THR A 51 -4.73 18.95 31.92
CA THR A 51 -4.31 19.96 32.92
C THR A 51 -4.36 21.40 32.41
N GLN A 52 -4.08 21.62 31.12
CA GLN A 52 -3.98 22.96 30.52
C GLN A 52 -5.09 23.25 29.51
N GLY A 53 -5.98 22.29 29.26
CA GLY A 53 -7.05 22.38 28.27
C GLY A 53 -6.57 22.15 26.83
N PRO A 54 -7.49 21.84 25.89
CA PRO A 54 -7.15 21.46 24.52
C PRO A 54 -6.59 22.59 23.65
N GLU A 55 -6.67 23.85 24.10
CA GLU A 55 -6.27 25.02 23.30
C GLU A 55 -4.80 25.43 23.47
N LYS A 56 -4.10 24.90 24.49
CA LYS A 56 -2.67 25.19 24.71
C LYS A 56 -1.79 24.00 24.33
N PRO A 57 -1.08 24.04 23.18
CA PRO A 57 -0.19 22.95 22.80
C PRO A 57 0.97 22.79 23.79
N LEU A 58 1.43 21.55 23.95
CA LEU A 58 2.61 21.23 24.78
C LEU A 58 3.84 21.99 24.22
N PRO A 59 4.69 22.61 25.08
CA PRO A 59 5.90 23.28 24.62
C PRO A 59 6.76 22.37 23.74
N ILE A 60 7.14 22.88 22.57
CA ILE A 60 7.84 22.13 21.52
C ILE A 60 9.12 21.48 22.05
N GLY A 61 9.86 22.15 22.95
CA GLY A 61 11.08 21.59 23.55
C GLY A 61 10.85 20.32 24.38
N ILE A 62 9.72 20.22 25.10
CA ILE A 62 9.36 19.03 25.89
C ILE A 62 8.93 17.91 24.96
N LEU A 63 8.16 18.24 23.92
CA LEU A 63 7.73 17.29 22.90
C LEU A 63 8.93 16.69 22.16
N LEU A 64 9.85 17.53 21.67
CA LEU A 64 11.10 17.12 21.02
C LEU A 64 11.97 16.27 21.96
N GLY A 65 12.08 16.68 23.24
CA GLY A 65 12.80 15.91 24.26
C GLY A 65 12.23 14.50 24.44
N LEU A 66 10.91 14.35 24.50
CA LEU A 66 10.25 13.05 24.61
C LEU A 66 10.42 12.19 23.36
N PHE A 67 10.28 12.78 22.17
CA PHE A 67 10.44 12.06 20.90
C PHE A 67 11.87 11.62 20.62
N VAL A 68 12.88 12.25 21.23
CA VAL A 68 14.29 11.83 21.14
C VAL A 68 14.67 10.88 22.27
N LEU A 69 14.26 11.18 23.51
CA LEU A 69 14.65 10.41 24.70
C LEU A 69 13.95 9.05 24.77
N CYS A 70 12.66 8.97 24.43
CA CYS A 70 11.91 7.72 24.53
C CYS A 70 12.45 6.62 23.58
N PRO A 71 12.78 6.89 22.30
CA PRO A 71 13.43 5.90 21.43
C PRO A 71 14.83 5.49 21.91
N LEU A 72 15.63 6.42 22.44
CA LEU A 72 16.95 6.12 22.99
C LEU A 72 16.87 5.21 24.23
N LEU A 73 15.94 5.51 25.13
CA LEU A 73 15.67 4.68 26.30
C LEU A 73 15.12 3.31 25.91
N TYR A 74 14.19 3.27 24.95
CA TYR A 74 13.67 2.01 24.41
C TYR A 74 14.80 1.15 23.83
N TRP A 75 15.65 1.74 22.99
CA TRP A 75 16.79 1.04 22.40
C TRP A 75 17.79 0.55 23.45
N GLY A 76 18.11 1.39 24.44
CA GLY A 76 18.98 1.02 25.57
C GLY A 76 18.42 -0.16 26.38
N LEU A 77 17.12 -0.14 26.70
CA LEU A 77 16.44 -1.24 27.40
C LEU A 77 16.43 -2.53 26.59
N VAL A 78 16.28 -2.44 25.27
CA VAL A 78 16.33 -3.61 24.38
C VAL A 78 17.73 -4.20 24.32
N GLN A 79 18.77 -3.37 24.19
CA GLN A 79 20.16 -3.84 24.18
C GLN A 79 20.58 -4.45 25.51
N TRP A 80 20.21 -3.81 26.63
CA TRP A 80 20.53 -4.31 27.96
C TRP A 80 19.84 -5.65 28.27
N GLY A 81 18.61 -5.82 27.79
CA GLY A 81 17.86 -7.06 27.94
C GLY A 81 18.18 -8.14 26.92
N ARG A 82 19.06 -7.92 25.95
CA ARG A 82 19.22 -8.80 24.79
C ARG A 82 19.70 -10.20 25.22
N LYS A 83 18.99 -11.25 24.78
CA LYS A 83 19.41 -12.63 25.05
C LYS A 83 20.70 -12.92 24.25
N PRO A 84 21.73 -13.53 24.85
CA PRO A 84 22.92 -13.93 24.10
C PRO A 84 22.52 -14.93 23.01
N THR A 85 22.93 -14.64 21.78
CA THR A 85 22.85 -15.57 20.65
C THR A 85 23.83 -16.70 20.90
N MET A 86 23.37 -17.95 20.92
CA MET A 86 24.25 -19.12 21.00
C MET A 86 25.16 -19.14 19.76
N ASP A 87 26.46 -18.95 19.96
CA ASP A 87 27.48 -19.26 18.96
C ASP A 87 27.60 -20.79 18.80
N PRO A 88 27.63 -21.35 17.57
CA PRO A 88 27.79 -22.79 17.35
C PRO A 88 29.19 -23.35 17.67
N SER A 89 30.11 -22.54 18.19
CA SER A 89 31.53 -22.89 18.29
C SER A 89 32.13 -22.53 19.65
N ALA A 90 31.73 -23.23 20.71
CA ALA A 90 32.48 -23.26 21.96
C ALA A 90 32.53 -24.71 22.51
N PRO A 91 33.69 -25.20 23.02
CA PRO A 91 33.83 -26.58 23.47
C PRO A 91 32.96 -26.84 24.71
N ALA A 92 32.25 -27.97 24.70
CA ALA A 92 31.38 -28.39 25.79
C ALA A 92 32.20 -28.69 27.05
N GLU A 93 32.12 -27.79 28.03
CA GLU A 93 32.59 -28.04 29.39
C GLU A 93 31.59 -28.97 30.10
N ALA A 94 32.15 -29.95 30.80
CA ALA A 94 31.46 -31.12 31.34
C ALA A 94 30.30 -30.78 32.28
N ALA A 95 29.11 -31.30 31.99
CA ALA A 95 27.98 -31.33 32.91
C ALA A 95 27.39 -32.75 33.00
N LEU A 96 27.22 -33.18 34.25
CA LEU A 96 26.76 -34.47 34.78
C LEU A 96 25.49 -35.06 34.10
N PRO A 97 25.28 -36.39 34.18
CA PRO A 97 24.28 -37.08 33.37
C PRO A 97 22.86 -36.76 33.86
N LYS A 98 22.12 -35.99 33.06
CA LYS A 98 20.66 -35.81 33.22
C LYS A 98 19.93 -36.57 32.14
N VAL A 99 19.21 -37.59 32.62
CA VAL A 99 18.07 -38.32 32.04
C VAL A 99 17.62 -37.82 30.66
N ALA A 100 17.69 -38.71 29.68
CA ALA A 100 17.23 -38.50 28.31
C ALA A 100 15.74 -38.07 28.28
N PRO A 101 15.40 -36.91 27.67
CA PRO A 101 14.04 -36.63 27.26
C PRO A 101 13.66 -37.58 26.10
N PRO A 102 12.40 -38.04 26.04
CA PRO A 102 11.94 -38.91 24.97
C PRO A 102 12.01 -38.18 23.63
N SER A 103 12.71 -38.79 22.67
CA SER A 103 12.61 -38.58 21.22
C SER A 103 12.24 -37.14 20.80
N ALA A 104 13.26 -36.30 20.63
CA ALA A 104 13.11 -35.13 19.78
C ALA A 104 12.65 -35.62 18.40
N LYS A 105 11.42 -35.27 18.01
CA LYS A 105 10.97 -35.45 16.62
C LYS A 105 12.04 -34.87 15.71
N PRO A 106 12.55 -35.62 14.71
CA PRO A 106 13.56 -35.08 13.80
C PRO A 106 13.05 -33.77 13.19
N PRO A 107 13.94 -32.80 12.90
CA PRO A 107 13.53 -31.57 12.24
C PRO A 107 12.75 -31.97 10.99
N LEU A 108 11.52 -31.46 10.86
CA LEU A 108 10.64 -31.67 9.71
C LEU A 108 11.38 -31.20 8.45
N ARG A 109 12.15 -32.09 7.83
CA ARG A 109 12.71 -31.87 6.51
C ARG A 109 11.53 -31.95 5.54
N PRO A 110 11.32 -30.94 4.68
CA PRO A 110 10.20 -30.97 3.73
C PRO A 110 10.30 -32.11 2.70
N ILE A 111 11.48 -32.73 2.59
CA ILE A 111 11.91 -33.60 1.51
C ILE A 111 12.83 -34.71 2.04
N ASP A 112 12.72 -35.92 1.48
CA ASP A 112 13.58 -37.07 1.78
C ASP A 112 14.94 -37.03 1.04
N LYS A 113 15.94 -37.81 1.48
CA LYS A 113 17.29 -37.81 0.86
C LYS A 113 17.30 -38.14 -0.64
N GLU A 114 16.39 -38.99 -1.10
CA GLU A 114 16.25 -39.33 -2.52
C GLU A 114 15.71 -38.16 -3.33
N GLU A 115 14.68 -37.50 -2.79
CA GLU A 115 14.08 -36.32 -3.38
C GLU A 115 15.06 -35.12 -3.36
N GLU A 116 15.97 -35.02 -2.37
CA GLU A 116 17.07 -34.02 -2.37
C GLU A 116 18.01 -34.22 -3.56
N THR A 117 18.37 -35.46 -3.88
CA THR A 117 19.20 -35.78 -5.05
C THR A 117 18.49 -35.40 -6.34
N ALA A 118 17.19 -35.68 -6.41
CA ALA A 118 16.35 -35.29 -7.55
C ALA A 118 16.24 -33.76 -7.69
N LEU A 119 16.16 -33.03 -6.58
CA LEU A 119 16.15 -31.57 -6.56
C LEU A 119 17.49 -31.00 -7.07
N GLN A 120 18.63 -31.55 -6.65
CA GLN A 120 19.93 -31.14 -7.18
C GLN A 120 20.00 -31.33 -8.71
N GLY A 121 19.44 -32.43 -9.22
CA GLY A 121 19.32 -32.69 -10.67
C GLY A 121 18.46 -31.68 -11.43
N CYS A 122 17.60 -30.91 -10.75
CA CYS A 122 16.78 -29.88 -11.37
C CYS A 122 17.57 -28.61 -11.76
N PHE A 123 18.83 -28.48 -11.30
CA PHE A 123 19.70 -27.32 -11.55
C PHE A 123 20.89 -27.69 -12.46
N PRO A 124 20.76 -27.54 -13.79
CA PRO A 124 21.86 -27.81 -14.71
C PRO A 124 23.04 -26.86 -14.50
N TRP A 125 24.27 -27.37 -14.52
CA TRP A 125 25.49 -26.57 -14.31
C TRP A 125 25.63 -25.41 -15.30
N SER A 126 25.22 -25.61 -16.56
CA SER A 126 25.24 -24.59 -17.60
C SER A 126 24.28 -23.43 -17.36
N VAL A 127 23.25 -23.63 -16.52
CA VAL A 127 22.17 -22.67 -16.27
C VAL A 127 22.33 -22.02 -14.90
N TYR A 128 22.42 -22.83 -13.85
CA TYR A 128 22.57 -22.38 -12.47
C TYR A 128 23.42 -23.38 -11.69
N TYR A 129 24.61 -22.95 -11.29
CA TYR A 129 25.51 -23.78 -10.50
C TYR A 129 25.08 -23.77 -9.03
N LEU A 130 24.32 -24.78 -8.62
CA LEU A 130 23.88 -24.97 -7.24
C LEU A 130 25.08 -25.28 -6.31
N GLN A 131 25.21 -24.52 -5.23
CA GLN A 131 26.30 -24.64 -4.25
C GLN A 131 25.82 -25.17 -2.91
N THR A 132 24.67 -24.70 -2.43
CA THR A 132 24.17 -25.04 -1.10
C THR A 132 22.64 -25.00 -1.09
N ILE A 133 22.02 -25.98 -0.43
CA ILE A 133 20.59 -25.98 -0.14
C ILE A 133 20.44 -25.73 1.37
N GLU A 134 19.76 -24.65 1.72
CA GLU A 134 19.44 -24.31 3.10
C GLU A 134 17.97 -24.64 3.37
N TYR A 135 17.74 -25.47 4.40
CA TYR A 135 16.41 -25.95 4.76
C TYR A 135 15.78 -25.04 5.83
N LEU A 136 14.70 -24.36 5.47
CA LEU A 136 13.87 -23.60 6.40
C LEU A 136 12.55 -24.35 6.63
N PRO A 137 11.85 -24.12 7.76
CA PRO A 137 10.61 -24.85 8.11
C PRO A 137 9.49 -24.79 7.06
N GLN A 138 9.50 -23.77 6.20
CA GLN A 138 8.47 -23.54 5.16
C GLN A 138 9.06 -23.24 3.78
N ALA A 139 10.37 -23.39 3.58
CA ALA A 139 11.02 -23.11 2.31
C ALA A 139 12.37 -23.84 2.19
N MET A 140 12.80 -24.12 0.98
CA MET A 140 14.18 -24.54 0.71
C MET A 140 14.86 -23.47 -0.13
N ILE A 141 15.97 -22.93 0.36
CA ILE A 141 16.74 -21.92 -0.35
C ILE A 141 17.91 -22.59 -1.06
N CYS A 142 17.82 -22.66 -2.38
CA CYS A 142 18.84 -23.14 -3.30
C CYS A 142 19.76 -21.98 -3.68
N ARG A 143 20.95 -21.92 -3.07
CA ARG A 143 21.98 -20.91 -3.33
C ARG A 143 23.00 -21.43 -4.34
N GLY A 144 23.43 -20.55 -5.23
CA GLY A 144 24.33 -20.90 -6.32
C GLY A 144 24.72 -19.70 -7.16
N GLN A 145 25.29 -19.98 -8.33
CA GLN A 145 25.76 -18.97 -9.27
C GLN A 145 25.03 -19.09 -10.60
N LEU A 146 24.40 -17.98 -11.02
CA LEU A 146 23.74 -17.88 -12.31
C LEU A 146 24.77 -17.88 -13.44
N ARG A 147 24.50 -18.67 -14.50
CA ARG A 147 25.38 -18.81 -15.67
C ARG A 147 24.74 -18.35 -16.98
N THR A 148 23.42 -18.24 -17.03
CA THR A 148 22.63 -17.78 -18.19
C THR A 148 21.79 -16.56 -17.86
N SER A 149 20.92 -16.13 -18.78
CA SER A 149 19.95 -15.06 -18.51
C SER A 149 18.97 -15.45 -17.38
N PRO A 150 18.55 -14.50 -16.52
CA PRO A 150 17.63 -14.77 -15.42
C PRO A 150 16.31 -15.44 -15.84
N THR A 151 15.76 -15.03 -16.98
CA THR A 151 14.50 -15.57 -17.51
C THR A 151 14.65 -17.02 -17.95
N GLU A 152 15.68 -17.34 -18.72
CA GLU A 152 15.95 -18.70 -19.19
C GLU A 152 16.29 -19.64 -18.02
N ALA A 153 17.06 -19.15 -17.04
CA ALA A 153 17.36 -19.92 -15.85
C ALA A 153 16.11 -20.23 -15.04
N TYR A 154 15.23 -19.24 -14.85
CA TYR A 154 13.97 -19.44 -14.15
C TYR A 154 13.07 -20.46 -14.86
N ASP A 155 12.87 -20.30 -16.17
CA ASP A 155 11.99 -21.19 -16.93
C ASP A 155 12.51 -22.63 -16.95
N THR A 156 13.82 -22.82 -17.07
CA THR A 156 14.46 -24.16 -17.05
C THR A 156 14.30 -24.82 -15.69
N VAL A 157 14.66 -24.13 -14.60
CA VAL A 157 14.56 -24.68 -13.24
C VAL A 157 13.11 -24.95 -12.86
N ARG A 158 12.19 -24.03 -13.19
CA ARG A 158 10.75 -24.20 -12.94
C ARG A 158 10.22 -25.45 -13.63
N GLU A 159 10.55 -25.64 -14.90
CA GLU A 159 10.10 -26.81 -15.66
C GLU A 159 10.68 -28.12 -15.12
N ASN A 160 11.96 -28.14 -14.75
CA ASN A 160 12.60 -29.33 -14.15
C ASN A 160 11.95 -29.69 -12.81
N VAL A 161 11.75 -28.71 -11.93
CA VAL A 161 11.08 -28.91 -10.63
C VAL A 161 9.65 -29.39 -10.85
N ARG A 162 8.92 -28.81 -11.82
CA ARG A 162 7.55 -29.23 -12.14
C ARG A 162 7.49 -30.68 -12.64
N ARG A 163 8.44 -31.11 -13.47
CA ARG A 163 8.51 -32.50 -13.96
C ARG A 163 8.77 -33.49 -12.81
N GLN A 164 9.65 -33.11 -11.88
CA GLN A 164 10.07 -34.01 -10.80
C GLN A 164 9.09 -34.03 -9.62
N PHE A 165 8.53 -32.88 -9.25
CA PHE A 165 7.72 -32.71 -8.04
C PHE A 165 6.26 -32.30 -8.31
N GLY A 166 5.85 -32.18 -9.58
CA GLY A 166 4.53 -31.70 -9.96
C GLY A 166 4.28 -30.26 -9.48
N ASP A 167 3.06 -29.98 -9.06
CA ASP A 167 2.67 -28.66 -8.54
C ASP A 167 2.87 -28.54 -7.01
N ARG A 168 3.64 -29.46 -6.37
CA ARG A 168 3.88 -29.48 -4.91
C ARG A 168 4.62 -28.24 -4.42
N PHE A 169 5.50 -27.67 -5.23
CA PHE A 169 6.34 -26.54 -4.87
C PHE A 169 6.15 -25.38 -5.85
N LEU A 170 6.06 -24.17 -5.30
CA LEU A 170 6.21 -22.92 -6.03
C LEU A 170 7.68 -22.55 -6.06
N VAL A 171 8.21 -22.34 -7.27
CA VAL A 171 9.58 -21.89 -7.50
C VAL A 171 9.60 -20.37 -7.57
N ILE A 172 10.28 -19.76 -6.59
CA ILE A 172 10.50 -18.32 -6.48
C ILE A 172 11.97 -18.05 -6.77
N PHE A 173 12.27 -17.03 -7.56
CA PHE A 173 13.62 -16.63 -7.93
C PHE A 173 13.83 -15.17 -7.57
N GLN A 174 14.66 -14.95 -6.57
CA GLN A 174 14.78 -13.68 -5.85
C GLN A 174 16.23 -13.35 -5.49
N GLU A 175 16.50 -12.11 -5.08
CA GLU A 175 17.83 -11.70 -4.64
C GLU A 175 18.13 -12.16 -3.19
N GLY A 176 19.22 -12.90 -3.01
CA GLY A 176 19.75 -13.34 -1.72
C GLY A 176 20.54 -12.26 -0.97
N MET A 177 21.00 -12.57 0.24
CA MET A 177 21.58 -11.63 1.25
C MET A 177 22.85 -10.84 0.84
N GLN A 178 23.27 -10.88 -0.43
CA GLN A 178 24.42 -10.14 -0.98
C GLN A 178 24.17 -9.69 -2.44
N GLY A 179 22.90 -9.60 -2.86
CA GLY A 179 22.53 -9.30 -4.26
C GLY A 179 22.74 -10.47 -5.23
N LYS A 180 23.13 -11.66 -4.72
CA LYS A 180 23.28 -12.86 -5.54
C LYS A 180 21.91 -13.54 -5.77
N PRO A 181 21.61 -14.01 -6.99
CA PRO A 181 20.33 -14.63 -7.30
C PRO A 181 20.19 -16.00 -6.62
N VAL A 182 19.06 -16.24 -5.96
CA VAL A 182 18.76 -17.50 -5.25
C VAL A 182 17.38 -18.02 -5.64
N PHE A 183 17.26 -19.35 -5.73
CA PHE A 183 15.97 -20.01 -5.89
C PHE A 183 15.42 -20.41 -4.53
N ALA A 184 14.14 -20.16 -4.29
CA ALA A 184 13.41 -20.60 -3.11
C ALA A 184 12.25 -21.49 -3.55
N LEU A 185 12.20 -22.72 -3.04
CA LEU A 185 11.08 -23.62 -3.23
C LEU A 185 10.19 -23.55 -2.00
N VAL A 186 8.94 -23.14 -2.19
CA VAL A 186 7.94 -23.01 -1.12
C VAL A 186 6.82 -24.02 -1.40
N PRO A 187 6.32 -24.76 -0.39
CA PRO A 187 5.16 -25.64 -0.58
C PRO A 187 4.00 -24.86 -1.19
N ASN A 188 3.35 -25.43 -2.21
CA ASN A 188 2.23 -24.79 -2.89
C ASN A 188 0.93 -24.98 -2.09
N PRO A 189 0.39 -23.94 -1.43
CA PRO A 189 -0.84 -24.08 -0.66
C PRO A 189 -2.05 -24.37 -1.56
N GLN A 190 -2.00 -23.96 -2.83
CA GLN A 190 -3.09 -24.19 -3.78
C GLN A 190 -3.15 -25.67 -4.21
N ALA A 191 -2.01 -26.35 -4.35
CA ALA A 191 -1.97 -27.77 -4.64
C ALA A 191 -2.60 -28.61 -3.52
N GLN A 192 -2.44 -28.21 -2.26
CA GLN A 192 -3.12 -28.86 -1.12
C GLN A 192 -4.62 -28.54 -1.05
N THR A 193 -5.07 -27.44 -1.67
CA THR A 193 -6.46 -26.95 -1.60
C THR A 193 -7.27 -27.27 -2.87
N GLN A 194 -6.79 -28.18 -3.74
CA GLN A 194 -7.47 -28.60 -4.98
C GLN A 194 -8.93 -29.08 -4.80
N ALA A 195 -9.41 -29.27 -3.55
CA ALA A 195 -10.78 -29.72 -3.24
C ALA A 195 -11.87 -28.62 -3.17
N ARG A 196 -11.58 -27.32 -3.32
CA ARG A 196 -12.64 -26.28 -3.37
C ARG A 196 -12.45 -25.32 -4.54
N ALA A 197 -12.91 -25.73 -5.72
CA ALA A 197 -13.20 -24.84 -6.84
C ALA A 197 -14.30 -23.83 -6.47
N LYS A 198 -13.94 -22.82 -5.67
CA LYS A 198 -14.84 -21.73 -5.31
C LYS A 198 -14.87 -20.79 -6.51
N ALA A 199 -16.05 -20.56 -7.10
CA ALA A 199 -16.23 -19.63 -8.22
C ALA A 199 -15.49 -18.30 -7.95
N LEU A 200 -14.45 -18.05 -8.75
CA LEU A 200 -13.60 -16.86 -8.67
C LEU A 200 -14.42 -15.58 -8.98
N THR A 201 -15.38 -15.72 -9.89
CA THR A 201 -16.28 -14.66 -10.32
C THR A 201 -17.67 -14.89 -9.72
N ARG A 202 -18.10 -13.98 -8.84
CA ARG A 202 -19.46 -13.96 -8.28
C ARG A 202 -20.20 -12.74 -8.84
N PRO A 203 -20.69 -12.81 -10.09
CA PRO A 203 -21.25 -11.64 -10.77
C PRO A 203 -22.45 -11.06 -10.02
N GLY A 204 -23.32 -11.90 -9.45
CA GLY A 204 -24.46 -11.42 -8.65
C GLY A 204 -24.04 -10.62 -7.42
N LEU A 205 -22.96 -11.02 -6.73
CA LEU A 205 -22.42 -10.26 -5.60
C LEU A 205 -21.79 -8.94 -6.07
N ALA A 206 -21.02 -8.96 -7.16
CA ALA A 206 -20.40 -7.76 -7.72
C ALA A 206 -21.44 -6.73 -8.16
N LEU A 207 -22.48 -7.17 -8.88
CA LEU A 207 -23.59 -6.32 -9.30
C LEU A 207 -24.43 -5.83 -8.12
N GLY A 208 -24.67 -6.68 -7.12
CA GLY A 208 -25.37 -6.29 -5.90
C GLY A 208 -24.61 -5.21 -5.13
N LEU A 209 -23.29 -5.38 -4.95
CA LEU A 209 -22.44 -4.39 -4.31
C LEU A 209 -22.38 -3.09 -5.13
N LEU A 210 -22.26 -3.17 -6.45
CA LEU A 210 -22.33 -2.00 -7.33
C LEU A 210 -23.65 -1.24 -7.16
N GLY A 211 -24.79 -1.93 -7.10
CA GLY A 211 -26.09 -1.32 -6.89
C GLY A 211 -26.22 -0.62 -5.53
N VAL A 212 -25.74 -1.27 -4.45
CA VAL A 212 -25.73 -0.65 -3.12
C VAL A 212 -24.80 0.55 -3.09
N THR A 213 -23.61 0.46 -3.71
CA THR A 213 -22.67 1.58 -3.77
C THR A 213 -23.24 2.74 -4.60
N LEU A 214 -23.92 2.46 -5.71
CA LEU A 214 -24.61 3.50 -6.49
C LEU A 214 -25.62 4.25 -5.61
N MET A 215 -26.38 3.54 -4.79
CA MET A 215 -27.33 4.16 -3.87
C MET A 215 -26.61 5.02 -2.81
N THR A 216 -25.59 4.48 -2.13
CA THR A 216 -24.87 5.22 -1.08
C THR A 216 -24.11 6.43 -1.63
N THR A 217 -23.49 6.30 -2.80
CA THR A 217 -22.79 7.40 -3.48
C THR A 217 -23.76 8.45 -4.00
N THR A 218 -24.95 8.07 -4.48
CA THR A 218 -25.99 9.03 -4.87
C THR A 218 -26.45 9.84 -3.65
N MET A 219 -26.65 9.18 -2.50
CA MET A 219 -26.96 9.86 -1.25
C MET A 219 -25.84 10.80 -0.79
N ALA A 220 -24.58 10.41 -0.96
CA ALA A 220 -23.43 11.28 -0.65
C ALA A 220 -23.37 12.49 -1.60
N GLY A 221 -23.56 12.28 -2.90
CA GLY A 221 -23.62 13.36 -3.90
C GLY A 221 -24.71 14.39 -3.59
N ALA A 222 -25.90 13.92 -3.17
CA ALA A 222 -26.97 14.82 -2.75
C ALA A 222 -26.59 15.68 -1.52
N ARG A 223 -25.82 15.12 -0.57
CA ARG A 223 -25.30 15.88 0.59
C ARG A 223 -24.28 16.94 0.17
N LEU A 224 -23.41 16.61 -0.79
CA LEU A 224 -22.41 17.53 -1.32
C LEU A 224 -23.05 18.73 -2.05
N MET A 225 -24.27 18.57 -2.56
CA MET A 225 -25.06 19.67 -3.13
C MET A 225 -25.80 20.52 -2.07
N GLY A 226 -25.56 20.28 -0.77
CA GLY A 226 -26.18 21.04 0.32
C GLY A 226 -27.60 20.58 0.69
N LEU A 227 -28.10 19.45 0.16
CA LEU A 227 -29.43 18.95 0.48
C LEU A 227 -29.46 18.34 1.89
N THR A 228 -30.31 18.90 2.76
CA THR A 228 -30.49 18.41 4.12
C THR A 228 -31.21 17.06 4.15
N GLU A 229 -31.03 16.32 5.26
CA GLU A 229 -31.73 15.04 5.45
C GLU A 229 -33.26 15.22 5.43
N ALA A 230 -33.77 16.29 6.06
CA ALA A 230 -35.20 16.60 6.07
C ALA A 230 -35.77 16.85 4.66
N GLN A 231 -35.05 17.59 3.82
CA GLN A 231 -35.48 17.85 2.43
C GLN A 231 -35.54 16.56 1.60
N ARG A 232 -34.58 15.64 1.77
CA ARG A 232 -34.56 14.36 1.03
C ARG A 232 -35.63 13.38 1.50
N GLN A 233 -35.99 13.43 2.78
CA GLN A 233 -37.10 12.64 3.31
C GLN A 233 -38.46 13.18 2.86
N ALA A 234 -38.58 14.50 2.75
CA ALA A 234 -39.80 15.16 2.26
C ALA A 234 -40.01 14.96 0.75
N ASP A 235 -38.94 15.04 -0.05
CA ASP A 235 -38.98 14.80 -1.49
C ASP A 235 -37.85 13.87 -1.94
N PRO A 236 -38.12 12.55 -2.05
CA PRO A 236 -37.15 11.57 -2.51
C PRO A 236 -36.63 11.82 -3.94
N SER A 237 -37.34 12.62 -4.76
CA SER A 237 -36.88 12.93 -6.12
C SER A 237 -35.62 13.78 -6.13
N LEU A 238 -35.33 14.52 -5.06
CA LEU A 238 -34.11 15.31 -4.91
C LEU A 238 -32.84 14.45 -4.90
N LEU A 239 -32.94 13.14 -4.61
CA LEU A 239 -31.82 12.21 -4.68
C LEU A 239 -31.23 12.11 -6.10
N TRP A 240 -32.03 12.34 -7.14
CA TRP A 240 -31.56 12.31 -8.53
C TRP A 240 -30.50 13.37 -8.81
N GLN A 241 -30.44 14.45 -8.03
CA GLN A 241 -29.41 15.48 -8.16
C GLN A 241 -28.02 14.95 -7.78
N GLY A 242 -27.93 13.94 -6.91
CA GLY A 242 -26.67 13.28 -6.55
C GLY A 242 -26.18 12.24 -7.56
N LEU A 243 -27.01 11.86 -8.54
CA LEU A 243 -26.71 10.80 -9.49
C LEU A 243 -25.50 11.12 -10.41
N PRO A 244 -25.35 12.34 -10.97
CA PRO A 244 -24.19 12.67 -11.81
C PRO A 244 -22.85 12.46 -11.10
N TYR A 245 -22.77 12.84 -9.82
CA TYR A 245 -21.59 12.57 -8.98
C TYR A 245 -21.34 11.07 -8.84
N ALA A 246 -22.38 10.30 -8.51
CA ALA A 246 -22.25 8.86 -8.28
C ALA A 246 -21.82 8.10 -9.54
N LEU A 247 -22.43 8.41 -10.68
CA LEU A 247 -22.06 7.81 -11.97
C LEU A 247 -20.62 8.16 -12.36
N ALA A 248 -20.22 9.42 -12.22
CA ALA A 248 -18.86 9.85 -12.51
C ALA A 248 -17.82 9.14 -11.63
N LEU A 249 -18.04 9.12 -10.30
CA LEU A 249 -17.11 8.50 -9.36
C LEU A 249 -17.01 6.97 -9.56
N LEU A 250 -18.15 6.30 -9.73
CA LEU A 250 -18.18 4.85 -9.98
C LEU A 250 -17.56 4.48 -11.33
N ALA A 251 -17.73 5.32 -12.36
CA ALA A 251 -17.06 5.10 -13.64
C ALA A 251 -15.53 5.18 -13.48
N ILE A 252 -15.02 6.18 -12.76
CA ILE A 252 -13.58 6.34 -12.50
C ILE A 252 -13.03 5.13 -11.75
N LEU A 253 -13.61 4.80 -10.59
CA LEU A 253 -13.17 3.69 -9.75
C LEU A 253 -13.33 2.33 -10.44
N GLY A 254 -14.44 2.15 -11.15
CA GLY A 254 -14.73 0.93 -11.89
C GLY A 254 -13.76 0.71 -13.04
N CYS A 255 -13.45 1.75 -13.80
CA CYS A 255 -12.46 1.67 -14.88
C CYS A 255 -11.04 1.44 -14.35
N HIS A 256 -10.67 2.04 -13.20
CA HIS A 256 -9.40 1.76 -12.52
C HIS A 256 -9.26 0.27 -12.20
N GLU A 257 -10.20 -0.31 -11.46
CA GLU A 257 -10.15 -1.73 -11.09
C GLU A 257 -10.32 -2.67 -12.30
N MET A 258 -11.05 -2.23 -13.33
CA MET A 258 -11.13 -2.98 -14.59
C MET A 258 -9.78 -3.03 -15.31
N GLY A 259 -8.99 -1.95 -15.26
CA GLY A 259 -7.63 -1.94 -15.80
C GLY A 259 -6.75 -3.02 -15.16
N HIS A 260 -6.82 -3.12 -13.83
CA HIS A 260 -6.16 -4.19 -13.08
C HIS A 260 -6.66 -5.58 -13.47
N TYR A 261 -7.98 -5.77 -13.50
CA TYR A 261 -8.61 -7.05 -13.83
C TYR A 261 -8.26 -7.55 -15.24
N LEU A 262 -8.35 -6.68 -16.25
CA LEU A 262 -8.07 -7.03 -17.64
C LEU A 262 -6.59 -7.40 -17.84
N THR A 263 -5.70 -6.68 -17.17
CA THR A 263 -4.25 -6.95 -17.25
C THR A 263 -3.88 -8.22 -16.52
N ALA A 264 -4.45 -8.46 -15.33
CA ALA A 264 -4.31 -9.72 -14.62
C ALA A 264 -4.77 -10.91 -15.48
N ARG A 265 -5.91 -10.78 -16.17
CA ARG A 265 -6.43 -11.79 -17.09
C ARG A 265 -5.50 -12.01 -18.30
N ARG A 266 -4.92 -10.94 -18.86
CA ARG A 266 -3.93 -11.05 -19.96
C ARG A 266 -2.72 -11.89 -19.55
N TYR A 267 -2.27 -11.75 -18.31
CA TYR A 267 -1.19 -12.53 -17.72
C TYR A 267 -1.61 -13.88 -17.14
N ARG A 268 -2.87 -14.30 -17.35
CA ARG A 268 -3.44 -15.57 -16.84
C ARG A 268 -3.38 -15.70 -15.31
N MET A 269 -3.42 -14.57 -14.61
CA MET A 269 -3.51 -14.54 -13.15
C MET A 269 -4.97 -14.71 -12.71
N GLU A 270 -5.17 -15.41 -11.60
CA GLU A 270 -6.48 -15.58 -11.00
C GLU A 270 -6.86 -14.30 -10.25
N ALA A 271 -7.83 -13.55 -10.77
CA ALA A 271 -8.34 -12.33 -10.17
C ALA A 271 -9.86 -12.41 -9.98
N THR A 272 -10.38 -11.82 -8.89
CA THR A 272 -11.83 -11.63 -8.73
C THR A 272 -12.35 -10.51 -9.62
N LEU A 273 -13.68 -10.46 -9.81
CA LEU A 273 -14.33 -9.26 -10.36
C LEU A 273 -14.10 -8.05 -9.42
N PRO A 274 -14.17 -6.82 -9.94
CA PRO A 274 -14.15 -5.61 -9.13
C PRO A 274 -15.32 -5.61 -8.15
N TYR A 275 -15.02 -5.55 -6.84
CA TYR A 275 -16.03 -5.42 -5.79
C TYR A 275 -15.99 -4.00 -5.23
N PHE A 276 -17.10 -3.28 -5.37
CA PHE A 276 -17.27 -1.97 -4.77
C PHE A 276 -17.54 -2.09 -3.27
N ILE A 277 -17.01 -1.16 -2.48
CA ILE A 277 -17.20 -1.10 -1.03
C ILE A 277 -18.18 0.06 -0.73
N PRO A 278 -19.46 -0.23 -0.46
CA PRO A 278 -20.46 0.81 -0.16
C PRO A 278 -20.29 1.34 1.26
N ILE A 279 -20.51 2.65 1.44
CA ILE A 279 -20.49 3.29 2.76
C ILE A 279 -21.54 4.40 2.79
N PRO A 280 -22.39 4.48 3.82
CA PRO A 280 -23.44 5.50 3.89
C PRO A 280 -22.95 6.90 4.35
N PHE A 281 -21.64 7.11 4.52
CA PHE A 281 -21.03 8.34 5.03
C PHE A 281 -19.80 8.75 4.19
N PHE A 282 -19.25 9.93 4.47
CA PHE A 282 -18.12 10.53 3.74
C PHE A 282 -18.43 10.69 2.24
N LEU A 283 -17.72 9.99 1.35
CA LEU A 283 -17.85 10.06 -0.12
C LEU A 283 -18.87 9.06 -0.71
N GLY A 284 -19.48 8.23 0.13
CA GLY A 284 -20.43 7.20 -0.32
C GLY A 284 -19.81 5.86 -0.71
N THR A 285 -18.48 5.76 -0.76
CA THR A 285 -17.72 4.53 -1.04
C THR A 285 -16.28 4.61 -0.52
N PHE A 286 -15.65 3.47 -0.20
CA PHE A 286 -14.19 3.37 0.04
C PHE A 286 -13.41 3.09 -1.25
N GLY A 287 -14.10 2.93 -2.38
CA GLY A 287 -13.51 2.49 -3.63
C GLY A 287 -14.03 1.14 -4.09
N ALA A 288 -13.31 0.58 -5.04
CA ALA A 288 -13.46 -0.81 -5.45
C ALA A 288 -12.11 -1.51 -5.32
N PHE A 289 -12.13 -2.83 -5.24
CA PHE A 289 -10.90 -3.61 -5.24
C PHE A 289 -11.08 -4.91 -6.03
N ILE A 290 -9.99 -5.38 -6.61
CA ILE A 290 -9.83 -6.76 -7.05
C ILE A 290 -8.96 -7.54 -6.08
N GLN A 291 -9.19 -8.85 -5.97
CA GLN A 291 -8.32 -9.75 -5.21
C GLN A 291 -7.57 -10.67 -6.17
N LEU A 292 -6.24 -10.54 -6.21
CA LEU A 292 -5.36 -11.52 -6.85
C LEU A 292 -5.25 -12.77 -5.96
N ARG A 293 -5.50 -13.93 -6.54
CA ARG A 293 -5.45 -15.24 -5.85
C ARG A 293 -4.25 -16.08 -6.22
N SER A 294 -3.54 -15.72 -7.29
CA SER A 294 -2.30 -16.34 -7.73
C SER A 294 -1.13 -15.37 -7.58
N PRO A 295 0.09 -15.86 -7.31
CA PRO A 295 1.29 -15.02 -7.29
C PRO A 295 1.60 -14.44 -8.67
N VAL A 296 2.26 -13.27 -8.70
CA VAL A 296 2.63 -12.59 -9.94
C VAL A 296 3.83 -13.31 -10.57
N PRO A 297 3.82 -13.60 -11.89
CA PRO A 297 4.81 -14.48 -12.50
C PRO A 297 6.22 -13.86 -12.61
N HIS A 298 6.31 -12.56 -12.91
CA HIS A 298 7.58 -11.86 -13.10
C HIS A 298 7.39 -10.34 -12.96
N ARG A 299 8.48 -9.59 -12.75
CA ARG A 299 8.44 -8.12 -12.56
C ARG A 299 7.74 -7.34 -13.68
N ARG A 300 7.83 -7.77 -14.94
CA ARG A 300 7.08 -7.10 -16.03
C ARG A 300 5.56 -7.19 -15.89
N ALA A 301 5.03 -8.30 -15.34
CA ALA A 301 3.60 -8.46 -15.08
C ALA A 301 3.18 -7.65 -13.85
N LEU A 302 4.06 -7.57 -12.84
CA LEU A 302 3.88 -6.71 -11.67
C LEU A 302 3.74 -5.24 -12.09
N PHE A 303 4.65 -4.77 -12.95
CA PHE A 303 4.60 -3.42 -13.50
C PHE A 303 3.33 -3.17 -14.30
N ASP A 304 3.02 -4.04 -15.27
CA ASP A 304 1.89 -3.85 -16.17
C ASP A 304 0.56 -3.84 -15.42
N VAL A 305 0.38 -4.69 -14.41
CA VAL A 305 -0.80 -4.62 -13.53
C VAL A 305 -0.78 -3.33 -12.72
N GLY A 306 0.32 -3.00 -12.04
CA GLY A 306 0.41 -1.79 -11.22
C GLY A 306 0.08 -0.50 -12.00
N ILE A 307 0.52 -0.36 -13.24
CA ILE A 307 0.27 0.85 -14.03
C ILE A 307 -1.11 0.86 -14.73
N ALA A 308 -1.70 -0.30 -15.00
CA ALA A 308 -2.94 -0.39 -15.78
C ALA A 308 -4.13 0.27 -15.08
N GLY A 309 -4.26 0.09 -13.76
CA GLY A 309 -5.34 0.71 -12.98
C GLY A 309 -5.29 2.25 -13.03
N PRO A 310 -4.20 2.88 -12.57
CA PRO A 310 -4.05 4.34 -12.59
C PRO A 310 -4.25 4.96 -13.98
N LEU A 311 -3.72 4.32 -15.04
CA LEU A 311 -3.94 4.82 -16.41
C LEU A 311 -5.40 4.71 -16.85
N ALA A 312 -6.05 3.57 -16.59
CA ALA A 312 -7.47 3.40 -16.94
C ALA A 312 -8.39 4.36 -16.17
N GLY A 313 -8.11 4.57 -14.88
CA GLY A 313 -8.79 5.55 -14.06
C GLY A 313 -8.58 6.98 -14.58
N LEU A 314 -7.34 7.35 -14.92
CA LEU A 314 -7.00 8.69 -15.41
C LEU A 314 -7.66 9.01 -16.77
N VAL A 315 -7.72 8.04 -17.69
CA VAL A 315 -8.38 8.19 -18.99
C VAL A 315 -9.85 8.58 -18.85
N VAL A 316 -10.53 8.14 -17.79
CA VAL A 316 -11.91 8.53 -17.48
C VAL A 316 -11.97 9.80 -16.63
N THR A 317 -11.06 9.94 -15.68
CA THR A 317 -10.99 11.09 -14.76
C THR A 317 -10.77 12.40 -15.51
N VAL A 318 -9.82 12.44 -16.46
CA VAL A 318 -9.44 13.68 -17.16
C VAL A 318 -10.61 14.30 -17.94
N PRO A 319 -11.33 13.56 -18.81
CA PRO A 319 -12.48 14.11 -19.53
C PRO A 319 -13.62 14.55 -18.62
N LEU A 320 -13.95 13.75 -17.59
CA LEU A 320 -15.02 14.09 -16.65
C LEU A 320 -14.67 15.32 -15.82
N LEU A 321 -13.42 15.45 -15.40
CA LEU A 321 -12.94 16.62 -14.67
C LEU A 321 -12.99 17.87 -15.55
N LEU A 322 -12.49 17.81 -16.79
CA LEU A 322 -12.58 18.95 -17.72
C LEU A 322 -14.02 19.37 -17.97
N TRP A 323 -14.90 18.41 -18.22
CA TRP A 323 -16.32 18.69 -18.42
C TRP A 323 -16.97 19.30 -17.17
N GLY A 324 -16.69 18.74 -15.99
CA GLY A 324 -17.20 19.28 -14.73
C GLY A 324 -16.68 20.67 -14.42
N LEU A 325 -15.38 20.94 -14.67
CA LEU A 325 -14.78 22.26 -14.48
C LEU A 325 -15.40 23.31 -15.42
N ALA A 326 -15.73 22.94 -16.65
CA ALA A 326 -16.43 23.82 -17.57
C ALA A 326 -17.85 24.19 -17.11
N GLN A 327 -18.47 23.40 -16.24
CA GLN A 327 -19.77 23.70 -15.61
C GLN A 327 -19.63 24.33 -14.21
N SER A 328 -18.40 24.55 -13.74
CA SER A 328 -18.13 25.08 -12.40
C SER A 328 -18.13 26.61 -12.40
N THR A 329 -18.35 27.21 -11.23
CA THR A 329 -18.46 28.67 -11.09
C THR A 329 -17.31 29.25 -10.26
N VAL A 330 -16.86 30.45 -10.63
CA VAL A 330 -15.82 31.17 -9.89
C VAL A 330 -16.45 31.92 -8.72
N VAL A 331 -15.86 31.78 -7.54
CA VAL A 331 -16.31 32.39 -6.28
C VAL A 331 -15.11 33.04 -5.57
N PRO A 332 -15.29 34.08 -4.74
CA PRO A 332 -14.19 34.66 -3.97
C PRO A 332 -13.56 33.62 -3.03
N MET A 333 -12.26 33.73 -2.79
CA MET A 333 -11.54 32.81 -1.90
C MET A 333 -12.12 32.89 -0.47
N PRO A 334 -12.54 31.77 0.15
CA PRO A 334 -13.06 31.78 1.52
C PRO A 334 -11.94 32.01 2.55
N ASP A 335 -12.25 32.78 3.60
CA ASP A 335 -11.33 33.16 4.69
C ASP A 335 -10.76 31.95 5.47
N SER A 336 -11.42 30.79 5.41
CA SER A 336 -11.04 29.57 6.14
C SER A 336 -9.96 28.73 5.45
N GLY A 337 -9.45 29.15 4.29
CA GLY A 337 -8.52 28.38 3.48
C GLY A 337 -9.21 27.25 2.72
N SER A 338 -8.72 26.95 1.52
CA SER A 338 -9.26 25.90 0.65
C SER A 338 -8.16 24.89 0.30
N SER A 339 -8.46 23.60 0.48
CA SER A 339 -7.57 22.47 0.19
C SER A 339 -8.18 21.59 -0.91
N LEU A 340 -7.40 20.65 -1.46
CA LEU A 340 -7.85 19.65 -2.43
C LEU A 340 -9.02 18.79 -1.92
N LEU A 341 -9.21 18.72 -0.60
CA LEU A 341 -10.27 17.98 0.08
C LEU A 341 -11.47 18.84 0.49
N SER A 342 -11.45 20.16 0.28
CA SER A 342 -12.59 21.05 0.53
C SER A 342 -13.36 21.29 -0.77
N PHE A 343 -14.50 20.62 -0.93
CA PHE A 343 -15.22 20.58 -2.21
C PHE A 343 -16.13 21.79 -2.48
N GLU A 344 -16.41 22.61 -1.47
CA GLU A 344 -17.24 23.81 -1.60
C GLU A 344 -16.50 24.94 -2.35
N ALA A 345 -15.19 25.06 -2.16
CA ALA A 345 -14.35 26.02 -2.85
C ALA A 345 -12.93 25.47 -2.91
N ILE A 346 -12.43 25.17 -4.10
CA ILE A 346 -11.05 24.68 -4.28
C ILE A 346 -10.13 25.83 -4.65
N ASN A 347 -8.97 25.87 -4.00
CA ASN A 347 -7.85 26.72 -4.40
C ASN A 347 -7.26 26.20 -5.72
N PRO A 348 -7.24 26.99 -6.80
CA PRO A 348 -6.65 26.60 -8.08
C PRO A 348 -5.18 26.18 -7.97
N THR A 349 -4.45 26.69 -6.97
CA THR A 349 -3.03 26.41 -6.74
C THR A 349 -2.76 25.17 -5.89
N ALA A 350 -3.80 24.46 -5.43
CA ALA A 350 -3.66 23.29 -4.56
C ALA A 350 -2.92 22.11 -5.22
N SER A 351 -2.92 22.04 -6.55
CA SER A 351 -2.23 21.01 -7.32
C SER A 351 -1.80 21.55 -8.67
N VAL A 352 -0.59 21.20 -9.13
CA VAL A 352 -0.09 21.63 -10.45
C VAL A 352 -1.00 21.13 -11.57
N LEU A 353 -1.37 19.84 -11.56
CA LEU A 353 -2.23 19.27 -12.60
C LEU A 353 -3.61 19.91 -12.59
N LEU A 354 -4.21 20.08 -11.42
CA LEU A 354 -5.52 20.71 -11.29
C LEU A 354 -5.49 22.17 -11.77
N ALA A 355 -4.45 22.93 -11.41
CA ALA A 355 -4.27 24.31 -11.86
C ALA A 355 -4.26 24.43 -13.39
N LEU A 356 -3.52 23.53 -14.06
CA LEU A 356 -3.46 23.47 -15.52
C LEU A 356 -4.83 23.16 -16.14
N MET A 357 -5.57 22.22 -15.54
CA MET A 357 -6.91 21.86 -16.02
C MET A 357 -7.92 23.00 -15.81
N ILE A 358 -7.89 23.67 -14.66
CA ILE A 358 -8.70 24.85 -14.38
C ILE A 358 -8.39 25.97 -15.38
N LYS A 359 -7.10 26.25 -15.63
CA LYS A 359 -6.68 27.28 -16.59
C LYS A 359 -7.16 26.95 -18.01
N LEU A 360 -7.10 25.68 -18.39
CA LEU A 360 -7.54 25.21 -19.72
C LEU A 360 -9.05 25.40 -19.92
N THR A 361 -9.86 25.22 -18.88
CA THR A 361 -11.34 25.28 -18.99
C THR A 361 -11.92 26.66 -18.70
N LEU A 362 -11.47 27.32 -17.62
CA LEU A 362 -12.04 28.59 -17.13
C LEU A 362 -11.20 29.80 -17.59
N GLY A 363 -10.03 29.58 -18.18
CA GLY A 363 -9.24 30.63 -18.82
C GLY A 363 -8.78 31.73 -17.85
N GLY A 364 -8.98 33.00 -18.25
CA GLY A 364 -8.61 34.18 -17.44
C GLY A 364 -9.63 34.57 -16.37
N GLN A 365 -10.72 33.81 -16.19
CA GLN A 365 -11.77 34.15 -15.21
C GLN A 365 -11.35 33.85 -13.77
N VAL A 366 -10.35 32.98 -13.59
CA VAL A 366 -9.81 32.58 -12.30
C VAL A 366 -8.49 33.31 -12.10
N GLY A 367 -8.40 34.13 -11.05
CA GLY A 367 -7.15 34.74 -10.58
C GLY A 367 -6.69 34.10 -9.26
N LEU A 368 -5.56 34.56 -8.72
CA LEU A 368 -4.98 34.03 -7.47
C LEU A 368 -5.86 34.23 -6.22
N GLU A 369 -6.76 35.22 -6.25
CA GLU A 369 -7.69 35.57 -5.16
C GLU A 369 -9.09 34.93 -5.33
N GLN A 370 -9.25 34.07 -6.34
CA GLN A 370 -10.52 33.43 -6.68
C GLN A 370 -10.44 31.92 -6.42
N ALA A 371 -11.52 31.35 -5.92
CA ALA A 371 -11.73 29.91 -5.80
C ALA A 371 -12.71 29.41 -6.88
N VAL A 372 -12.76 28.10 -7.06
CA VAL A 372 -13.74 27.45 -7.94
C VAL A 372 -14.71 26.64 -7.10
N HIS A 373 -15.99 26.99 -7.17
CA HIS A 373 -17.08 26.17 -6.65
C HIS A 373 -17.40 25.08 -7.66
N LEU A 374 -17.15 23.83 -7.29
CA LEU A 374 -17.13 22.71 -8.22
C LEU A 374 -18.52 22.16 -8.53
N HIS A 375 -18.75 21.88 -9.81
CA HIS A 375 -19.86 21.03 -10.22
C HIS A 375 -19.69 19.60 -9.66
N PRO A 376 -20.78 18.86 -9.32
CA PRO A 376 -20.67 17.53 -8.73
C PRO A 376 -19.79 16.53 -9.52
N VAL A 377 -19.80 16.61 -10.85
CA VAL A 377 -18.90 15.78 -11.69
C VAL A 377 -17.44 16.22 -11.61
N ALA A 378 -17.17 17.51 -11.43
CA ALA A 378 -15.82 18.01 -11.18
C ALA A 378 -15.30 17.52 -9.82
N ILE A 379 -16.16 17.49 -8.78
CA ILE A 379 -15.83 16.90 -7.47
C ILE A 379 -15.42 15.43 -7.64
N ALA A 380 -16.21 14.64 -8.39
CA ALA A 380 -15.85 13.25 -8.70
C ALA A 380 -14.52 13.14 -9.46
N GLY A 381 -14.24 14.04 -10.39
CA GLY A 381 -12.96 14.11 -11.11
C GLY A 381 -11.77 14.44 -10.19
N CYS A 382 -11.91 15.42 -9.30
CA CYS A 382 -10.88 15.75 -8.29
C CYS A 382 -10.62 14.57 -7.36
N LEU A 383 -11.68 13.87 -6.91
CA LEU A 383 -11.55 12.64 -6.15
C LEU A 383 -10.85 11.54 -6.95
N GLY A 384 -11.11 11.44 -8.26
CA GLY A 384 -10.41 10.54 -9.16
C GLY A 384 -8.90 10.81 -9.20
N LEU A 385 -8.49 12.08 -9.28
CA LEU A 385 -7.08 12.47 -9.20
C LEU A 385 -6.47 12.10 -7.84
N VAL A 386 -7.19 12.37 -6.74
CA VAL A 386 -6.77 12.00 -5.37
C VAL A 386 -6.57 10.50 -5.23
N VAL A 387 -7.53 9.68 -5.69
CA VAL A 387 -7.43 8.22 -5.65
C VAL A 387 -6.27 7.72 -6.50
N THR A 388 -6.09 8.29 -7.70
CA THR A 388 -4.95 7.97 -8.58
C THR A 388 -3.62 8.29 -7.89
N ALA A 389 -3.49 9.46 -7.25
CA ALA A 389 -2.30 9.84 -6.50
C ALA A 389 -2.04 8.91 -5.32
N LEU A 390 -3.05 8.60 -4.51
CA LEU A 390 -2.93 7.64 -3.41
C LEU A 390 -2.43 6.29 -3.92
N ASN A 391 -3.01 5.75 -4.98
CA ASN A 391 -2.59 4.48 -5.55
C ASN A 391 -1.18 4.54 -6.17
N LEU A 392 -0.78 5.66 -6.76
CA LEU A 392 0.56 5.85 -7.32
C LEU A 392 1.64 6.12 -6.27
N MET A 393 1.30 6.28 -4.99
CA MET A 393 2.29 6.38 -3.92
C MET A 393 3.22 5.16 -3.94
N PRO A 394 4.55 5.34 -3.89
CA PRO A 394 5.49 4.25 -4.08
C PRO A 394 5.66 3.41 -2.81
N VAL A 395 4.58 2.85 -2.27
CA VAL A 395 4.53 2.28 -0.92
C VAL A 395 3.82 0.93 -0.92
N GLY A 396 4.55 -0.15 -0.60
CA GLY A 396 3.97 -1.45 -0.29
C GLY A 396 3.12 -2.04 -1.42
N GLN A 397 1.88 -2.41 -1.07
CA GLN A 397 0.92 -3.05 -1.99
C GLN A 397 0.14 -2.07 -2.87
N LEU A 398 0.42 -0.76 -2.77
CA LEU A 398 -0.19 0.23 -3.67
C LEU A 398 0.36 0.07 -5.09
N ASP A 399 -0.38 0.56 -6.08
CA ASP A 399 -0.02 0.48 -7.49
C ASP A 399 1.38 1.07 -7.77
N GLY A 400 1.70 2.21 -7.15
CA GLY A 400 3.04 2.83 -7.21
C GLY A 400 4.12 2.00 -6.52
N GLY A 401 3.77 1.27 -5.45
CA GLY A 401 4.66 0.32 -4.81
C GLY A 401 5.05 -0.81 -5.76
N HIS A 402 4.08 -1.40 -6.47
CA HIS A 402 4.33 -2.40 -7.51
C HIS A 402 5.16 -1.85 -8.67
N ILE A 403 4.94 -0.60 -9.10
CA ILE A 403 5.72 0.06 -10.14
C ILE A 403 7.19 0.19 -9.71
N VAL A 404 7.45 0.74 -8.52
CA VAL A 404 8.81 0.98 -8.03
C VAL A 404 9.53 -0.33 -7.70
N HIS A 405 8.83 -1.31 -7.13
CA HIS A 405 9.37 -2.66 -6.95
C HIS A 405 9.74 -3.28 -8.30
N ALA A 406 8.83 -3.24 -9.28
CA ALA A 406 9.13 -3.78 -10.58
C ALA A 406 10.32 -3.09 -11.24
N MET A 407 10.51 -1.78 -11.08
CA MET A 407 11.66 -1.06 -11.65
C MET A 407 12.99 -1.34 -10.93
N TYR A 408 13.00 -1.30 -9.59
CA TYR A 408 14.25 -1.28 -8.81
C TYR A 408 14.51 -2.53 -7.96
N GLY A 409 13.62 -3.52 -8.01
CA GLY A 409 13.66 -4.73 -7.18
C GLY A 409 13.09 -4.50 -5.78
N GLN A 410 12.80 -5.60 -5.07
CA GLN A 410 12.06 -5.58 -3.80
C GLN A 410 12.72 -4.72 -2.72
N ARG A 411 14.05 -4.81 -2.58
CA ARG A 411 14.80 -4.11 -1.53
C ARG A 411 14.82 -2.61 -1.74
N THR A 412 15.21 -2.18 -2.94
CA THR A 412 15.27 -0.77 -3.31
C THR A 412 13.87 -0.17 -3.33
N GLY A 413 12.87 -0.92 -3.81
CA GLY A 413 11.47 -0.49 -3.76
C GLY A 413 10.97 -0.28 -2.34
N ALA A 414 11.27 -1.19 -1.42
CA ALA A 414 10.93 -1.02 -0.01
C ALA A 414 11.62 0.19 0.64
N LEU A 415 12.89 0.46 0.28
CA LEU A 415 13.61 1.65 0.72
C LEU A 415 12.93 2.92 0.20
N ILE A 416 12.61 2.98 -1.09
CA ILE A 416 11.90 4.12 -1.71
C ILE A 416 10.56 4.34 -1.02
N GLY A 417 9.81 3.28 -0.73
CA GLY A 417 8.55 3.38 0.00
C GLY A 417 8.69 3.87 1.42
N GLN A 418 9.75 3.47 2.13
CA GLN A 418 10.04 4.00 3.45
C GLN A 418 10.37 5.50 3.39
N VAL A 419 11.17 5.93 2.42
CA VAL A 419 11.47 7.35 2.20
C VAL A 419 10.21 8.13 1.87
N ALA A 420 9.36 7.63 0.97
CA ALA A 420 8.12 8.28 0.58
C ALA A 420 7.16 8.47 1.76
N ARG A 421 7.05 7.49 2.66
CA ARG A 421 6.26 7.63 3.90
C ARG A 421 6.74 8.78 4.77
N PHE A 422 8.04 8.84 5.04
CA PHE A 422 8.61 9.90 5.85
C PHE A 422 8.51 11.27 5.16
N LEU A 423 8.61 11.31 3.82
CA LEU A 423 8.42 12.54 3.04
C LEU A 423 6.98 13.06 3.18
N VAL A 424 5.98 12.20 3.04
CA VAL A 424 4.56 12.58 3.19
C VAL A 424 4.28 13.01 4.62
N LEU A 425 4.84 12.31 5.61
CA LEU A 425 4.74 12.72 7.01
C LEU A 425 5.40 14.09 7.25
N ALA A 426 6.56 14.35 6.66
CA ALA A 426 7.21 15.66 6.73
C ALA A 426 6.34 16.74 6.08
N LEU A 427 5.76 16.46 4.91
CA LEU A 427 4.87 17.37 4.21
C LEU A 427 3.56 17.62 4.98
N ALA A 428 3.09 16.64 5.75
CA ALA A 428 1.90 16.77 6.59
C ALA A 428 2.05 17.80 7.73
N PHE A 429 3.27 18.18 8.11
CA PHE A 429 3.50 19.30 9.03
C PHE A 429 3.26 20.67 8.39
N VAL A 430 3.38 20.76 7.07
CA VAL A 430 3.10 21.97 6.28
C VAL A 430 1.66 21.98 5.77
N HIS A 431 1.17 20.81 5.37
CA HIS A 431 -0.17 20.58 4.81
C HIS A 431 -0.92 19.56 5.67
N PRO A 432 -1.63 19.99 6.73
CA PRO A 432 -2.31 19.11 7.69
C PRO A 432 -3.27 18.10 7.06
N GLU A 433 -3.82 18.39 5.87
CA GLU A 433 -4.67 17.49 5.11
C GLU A 433 -4.00 16.16 4.73
N LEU A 434 -2.68 16.16 4.57
CA LEU A 434 -1.90 14.96 4.23
C LEU A 434 -1.64 14.05 5.43
N LEU A 435 -1.96 14.50 6.65
CA LEU A 435 -1.75 13.71 7.86
C LEU A 435 -2.52 12.39 7.83
N VAL A 436 -3.76 12.41 7.34
CA VAL A 436 -4.58 11.20 7.18
C VAL A 436 -3.89 10.22 6.23
N TRP A 437 -3.33 10.72 5.12
CA TRP A 437 -2.61 9.88 4.15
C TRP A 437 -1.33 9.33 4.75
N ALA A 438 -0.55 10.15 5.46
CA ALA A 438 0.64 9.71 6.16
C ALA A 438 0.31 8.54 7.10
N ILE A 439 -0.72 8.69 7.94
CA ILE A 439 -1.16 7.62 8.87
C ILE A 439 -1.52 6.35 8.08
N LEU A 440 -2.34 6.45 7.03
CA LEU A 440 -2.72 5.30 6.21
C LEU A 440 -1.49 4.60 5.60
N LEU A 441 -0.53 5.35 5.07
CA LEU A 441 0.68 4.80 4.45
C LEU A 441 1.58 4.07 5.45
N PHE A 442 1.63 4.52 6.71
CA PHE A 442 2.37 3.84 7.78
C PHE A 442 1.69 2.56 8.28
N LEU A 443 0.38 2.41 8.07
CA LEU A 443 -0.36 1.17 8.39
C LEU A 443 -0.15 0.07 7.34
N ILE A 444 0.18 0.45 6.10
CA ILE A 444 0.51 -0.48 5.01
C ILE A 444 1.96 -0.96 5.20
N PRO A 445 2.31 -2.25 5.07
CA PRO A 445 3.70 -2.73 5.06
C PRO A 445 4.52 -2.14 3.90
N ALA A 446 5.82 -1.84 4.09
CA ALA A 446 6.68 -1.31 2.99
C ALA A 446 7.02 -2.35 1.94
N VAL A 447 7.06 -3.61 2.37
CA VAL A 447 7.47 -4.75 1.57
C VAL A 447 6.19 -5.47 1.13
N ASP A 448 6.06 -5.65 -0.17
CA ASP A 448 5.03 -6.45 -0.81
C ASP A 448 5.54 -7.89 -1.07
N GLN A 449 4.68 -8.73 -1.66
CA GLN A 449 5.02 -10.09 -2.00
C GLN A 449 5.87 -10.12 -3.28
N PRO A 450 7.02 -10.83 -3.29
CA PRO A 450 7.87 -10.88 -4.47
C PRO A 450 7.19 -11.63 -5.63
N ALA A 451 7.53 -11.23 -6.86
CA ALA A 451 7.15 -12.00 -8.03
C ALA A 451 7.87 -13.37 -8.03
N LEU A 452 7.30 -14.36 -8.72
CA LEU A 452 7.93 -15.67 -8.83
C LEU A 452 9.30 -15.59 -9.55
N ASN A 453 9.46 -14.68 -10.50
CA ASN A 453 10.76 -14.27 -11.05
C ASN A 453 10.98 -12.78 -10.80
N ASP A 454 11.70 -12.47 -9.71
CA ASP A 454 11.97 -11.11 -9.25
C ASP A 454 13.33 -10.56 -9.71
N ILE A 455 14.13 -11.36 -10.41
CA ILE A 455 15.44 -10.95 -10.90
C ILE A 455 15.38 -10.42 -12.33
N SER A 456 14.38 -10.83 -13.11
CA SER A 456 14.23 -10.36 -14.49
C SER A 456 13.97 -8.84 -14.54
N GLU A 457 14.78 -8.13 -15.34
CA GLU A 457 14.65 -6.69 -15.54
C GLU A 457 13.50 -6.29 -16.48
N LEU A 458 13.09 -5.02 -16.35
CA LEU A 458 12.13 -4.37 -17.23
C LEU A 458 12.80 -3.93 -18.54
N ASP A 459 11.99 -3.66 -19.55
CA ASP A 459 12.42 -2.99 -20.77
C ASP A 459 12.35 -1.47 -20.61
N SER A 460 13.19 -0.75 -21.35
CA SER A 460 13.34 0.71 -21.23
C SER A 460 12.05 1.50 -21.43
N ARG A 461 11.06 0.95 -22.15
CA ARG A 461 9.74 1.59 -22.33
C ARG A 461 8.92 1.58 -21.04
N ARG A 462 8.94 0.47 -20.29
CA ARG A 462 8.28 0.36 -18.99
C ARG A 462 8.93 1.25 -17.96
N ASP A 463 10.27 1.33 -17.96
CA ASP A 463 10.97 2.26 -17.07
C ASP A 463 10.55 3.73 -17.32
N LEU A 464 10.46 4.14 -18.58
CA LEU A 464 9.96 5.47 -18.93
C LEU A 464 8.51 5.68 -18.46
N LEU A 465 7.62 4.71 -18.67
CA LEU A 465 6.24 4.80 -18.20
C LEU A 465 6.13 4.88 -16.68
N GLY A 466 6.99 4.16 -15.95
CA GLY A 466 7.06 4.22 -14.49
C GLY A 466 7.50 5.59 -14.00
N LEU A 467 8.53 6.18 -14.63
CA LEU A 467 8.95 7.55 -14.34
C LEU A 467 7.86 8.58 -14.64
N VAL A 468 7.12 8.41 -15.74
CA VAL A 468 5.96 9.28 -16.07
C VAL A 468 4.85 9.13 -15.02
N ALA A 469 4.58 7.92 -14.53
CA ALA A 469 3.60 7.71 -13.47
C ALA A 469 4.02 8.36 -12.14
N LEU A 470 5.30 8.29 -11.76
CA LEU A 470 5.84 8.98 -10.59
C LEU A 470 5.83 10.51 -10.78
N ALA A 471 6.11 11.01 -11.98
CA ALA A 471 6.00 12.43 -12.28
C ALA A 471 4.53 12.91 -12.19
N LEU A 472 3.58 12.11 -12.68
CA LEU A 472 2.15 12.38 -12.56
C LEU A 472 1.73 12.47 -11.08
N LEU A 473 2.19 11.55 -10.24
CA LEU A 473 1.96 11.62 -8.78
C LEU A 473 2.40 12.98 -8.22
N VAL A 474 3.63 13.39 -8.53
CA VAL A 474 4.18 14.67 -8.05
C VAL A 474 3.34 15.85 -8.53
N LEU A 475 2.90 15.83 -9.78
CA LEU A 475 2.05 16.89 -10.35
C LEU A 475 0.65 16.95 -9.71
N ILE A 476 0.12 15.81 -9.24
CA ILE A 476 -1.18 15.78 -8.56
C ILE A 476 -1.02 16.26 -7.11
N VAL A 477 0.01 15.81 -6.39
CA VAL A 477 0.15 16.04 -4.94
C VAL A 477 0.74 17.41 -4.61
N LEU A 478 1.71 17.90 -5.40
CA LEU A 478 2.38 19.15 -5.05
C LEU A 478 1.55 20.39 -5.45
N PRO A 479 1.49 21.40 -4.57
CA PRO A 479 0.88 22.67 -4.90
C PRO A 479 1.69 23.39 -5.99
N LEU A 480 1.02 24.27 -6.72
CA LEU A 480 1.63 25.05 -7.79
C LEU A 480 2.69 26.01 -7.22
N PRO A 481 3.96 25.93 -7.65
CA PRO A 481 4.99 26.86 -7.20
C PRO A 481 4.63 28.32 -7.51
N GLY A 482 4.90 29.22 -6.56
CA GLY A 482 4.55 30.65 -6.69
C GLY A 482 4.96 31.33 -8.01
N PRO A 483 6.17 31.10 -8.57
CA PRO A 483 6.55 31.66 -9.87
C PRO A 483 5.68 31.16 -11.02
N LEU A 484 5.29 29.88 -11.01
CA LEU A 484 4.41 29.31 -12.02
C LEU A 484 2.97 29.81 -11.83
N ALA A 485 2.53 29.97 -10.57
CA ALA A 485 1.21 30.52 -10.27
C ALA A 485 1.02 31.92 -10.85
N ARG A 486 2.01 32.82 -10.72
CA ARG A 486 1.98 34.17 -11.31
C ARG A 486 2.04 34.20 -12.83
N LEU A 487 2.58 33.15 -13.46
CA LEU A 487 2.64 33.03 -14.92
C LEU A 487 1.34 32.46 -15.48
N LEU A 488 0.70 31.57 -14.73
CA LEU A 488 -0.55 30.91 -15.12
C LEU A 488 -1.80 31.74 -14.81
N PHE A 489 -1.83 32.49 -13.72
CA PHE A 489 -3.01 33.21 -13.23
C PHE A 489 -2.83 34.72 -13.22
#